data_AF-A0AAX4JAY9-F1
#
_entry.id   AF-A0AAX4JAY9-F1
#
_cell.length_a   1.000
_cell.length_b   1.000
_cell.length_c   1.000
_cell.angle_alpha   90.00
_cell.angle_beta   90.00
_cell.angle_gamma   90.00
#
_symmetry.space_group_name_H-M   'P 1'
#
loop_
_entity.id
_entity.type
_entity.pdbx_description
1 polymer ?
#
loop_
_entity_poly.entity_id
_entity_poly.type
_entity_poly.pdbx_seq_one_letter_code
_entity_poly.pdbx_strand_id
1 'polypeptide(L)'
;MGLKCNNLKCRRNILKICLITNCSHVFCQSCFNMIKKSKICAACKSLCNDSDITIRELEILPNIVGYNPTEILDACRNAISFWEYQNIQESAIFNAINEQADKSLNTLNYEMKSIKANYELEIESLKNTLDRVERSLERERQNNYELNIQLDEKIKQYQKLILNSEKSKYNNRLGDITNMKYNAKDENKL
;
A
#
# COMPACT_ATOMS: atom_id res chain seq x y z
N MET A 1 32.90 12.00 -19.80
CA MET A 1 31.63 11.40 -20.25
C MET A 1 31.93 10.48 -21.42
N GLY A 2 31.38 9.26 -21.43
CA GLY A 2 31.59 8.29 -22.51
C GLY A 2 30.32 8.10 -23.34
N LEU A 3 30.46 7.55 -24.55
CA LEU A 3 29.32 7.25 -25.42
C LEU A 3 28.40 6.21 -24.77
N LYS A 4 27.09 6.41 -24.85
CA LYS A 4 26.08 5.44 -24.45
C LYS A 4 25.32 4.94 -25.66
N CYS A 5 24.89 3.69 -25.60
CA CYS A 5 24.05 3.11 -26.64
C CYS A 5 22.73 3.91 -26.78
N ASN A 6 22.41 4.38 -27.99
CA ASN A 6 21.15 5.08 -28.27
C ASN A 6 19.95 4.14 -28.38
N ASN A 7 20.12 2.82 -28.23
CA ASN A 7 18.99 1.95 -27.95
C ASN A 7 18.52 2.21 -26.51
N LEU A 8 17.34 2.83 -26.39
CA LEU A 8 16.74 3.24 -25.10
C LEU A 8 16.54 2.09 -24.12
N LYS A 9 16.38 0.85 -24.60
CA LYS A 9 16.29 -0.34 -23.74
C LYS A 9 17.65 -0.85 -23.23
N CYS A 10 18.75 -0.44 -23.87
CA CYS A 10 20.09 -0.96 -23.60
C CYS A 10 20.94 0.04 -22.82
N ARG A 11 21.11 1.27 -23.35
CA ARG A 11 21.81 2.40 -22.70
C ARG A 11 23.22 2.15 -22.14
N ARG A 12 23.83 0.99 -22.41
CA ARG A 12 25.17 0.63 -21.92
C ARG A 12 26.23 1.61 -22.40
N ASN A 13 27.23 1.85 -21.55
CA ASN A 13 28.44 2.58 -21.90
C ASN A 13 29.21 1.82 -22.99
N ILE A 14 29.69 2.56 -23.97
CA ILE A 14 30.46 2.04 -25.10
C ILE A 14 31.92 2.40 -24.87
N LEU A 15 32.75 1.37 -24.70
CA LEU A 15 34.15 1.54 -24.33
C LEU A 15 35.12 1.25 -25.48
N LYS A 16 34.84 0.20 -26.26
CA LYS A 16 35.78 -0.30 -27.28
C LYS A 16 35.32 -0.09 -28.70
N ILE A 17 34.19 -0.71 -29.06
CA ILE A 17 33.71 -0.72 -30.44
C ILE A 17 32.27 -0.21 -30.45
N CYS A 18 31.98 0.66 -31.42
CA CYS A 18 30.67 1.24 -31.64
C CYS A 18 30.24 1.12 -33.10
N LEU A 19 28.93 1.13 -33.31
CA LEU A 19 28.31 1.21 -34.63
C LEU A 19 27.62 2.55 -34.71
N ILE A 20 28.00 3.37 -35.68
CA ILE A 20 27.48 4.70 -35.94
C ILE A 20 26.66 4.64 -37.23
N THR A 21 25.44 5.16 -37.20
CA THR A 21 24.58 5.28 -38.38
C THR A 21 24.72 6.66 -39.02
N ASN A 22 24.30 6.81 -40.28
CA ASN A 22 24.22 8.10 -40.99
C ASN A 22 23.42 9.18 -40.23
N CYS A 23 22.38 8.80 -39.48
CA CYS A 23 21.62 9.69 -38.61
C CYS A 23 22.33 10.00 -37.28
N SER A 24 23.64 9.77 -37.19
CA SER A 24 24.49 10.04 -36.03
C SER A 24 24.05 9.33 -34.75
N HIS A 25 23.39 8.18 -34.82
CA HIS A 25 23.13 7.37 -33.63
C HIS A 25 24.21 6.30 -33.48
N VAL A 26 24.64 6.08 -32.23
CA VAL A 26 25.65 5.12 -31.83
C VAL A 26 25.05 3.95 -31.05
N PHE A 27 25.54 2.75 -31.34
CA PHE A 27 25.11 1.51 -30.71
C PHE A 27 26.31 0.74 -30.17
N CYS A 28 26.11 0.01 -29.07
CA CYS A 28 27.11 -0.92 -28.52
C CYS A 28 27.15 -2.22 -29.34
N GLN A 29 28.26 -2.95 -29.25
CA GLN A 29 28.49 -4.21 -29.99
C GLN A 29 27.34 -5.21 -29.89
N SER A 30 26.75 -5.38 -28.71
CA SER A 30 25.62 -6.31 -28.52
C SER A 30 24.34 -5.93 -29.29
N CYS A 31 24.20 -4.66 -29.69
CA CYS A 31 23.07 -4.19 -30.48
C CYS A 31 23.33 -4.23 -32.00
N PHE A 32 24.55 -4.57 -32.45
CA PHE A 32 24.91 -4.51 -33.87
C PHE A 32 24.02 -5.41 -34.71
N ASN A 33 23.85 -6.67 -34.30
CA ASN A 33 23.06 -7.66 -35.04
C ASN A 33 21.60 -7.20 -35.21
N MET A 34 21.04 -6.52 -34.21
CA MET A 34 19.69 -5.98 -34.29
C MET A 34 19.59 -4.88 -35.36
N ILE A 35 20.53 -3.93 -35.38
CA ILE A 35 20.54 -2.84 -36.36
C ILE A 35 20.78 -3.38 -37.76
N LYS A 36 21.80 -4.23 -37.95
CA LYS A 36 22.14 -4.80 -39.27
C LYS A 36 21.01 -5.66 -39.85
N LYS A 37 20.35 -6.48 -39.03
CA LYS A 37 19.22 -7.31 -39.49
C LYS A 37 17.98 -6.48 -39.82
N SER A 38 17.66 -5.49 -39.00
CA SER A 38 16.47 -4.66 -39.20
C SER A 38 16.66 -3.59 -40.28
N LYS A 39 17.91 -3.21 -40.59
CA LYS A 39 18.26 -2.09 -41.47
C LYS A 39 17.57 -0.78 -41.09
N ILE A 40 17.25 -0.62 -39.81
CA ILE A 40 16.53 0.52 -39.25
C ILE A 40 17.25 0.98 -37.98
N CYS A 41 17.43 2.29 -37.83
CA CYS A 41 17.95 2.89 -36.61
C CYS A 41 17.00 2.62 -35.44
N ALA A 42 17.49 1.95 -34.38
CA ALA A 42 16.65 1.66 -33.23
C ALA A 42 16.19 2.90 -32.46
N ALA A 43 16.92 4.02 -32.59
CA ALA A 43 16.62 5.29 -31.92
C ALA A 43 15.55 6.12 -32.67
N CYS A 44 15.83 6.54 -33.92
CA CYS A 44 14.95 7.44 -34.67
C CYS A 44 14.13 6.76 -35.79
N LYS A 45 14.28 5.44 -35.97
CA LYS A 45 13.57 4.65 -37.00
C LYS A 45 13.89 5.01 -38.46
N SER A 46 14.93 5.80 -38.70
CA SER A 46 15.43 6.03 -40.06
C SER A 46 15.96 4.74 -40.69
N LEU A 47 15.88 4.61 -42.01
CA LEU A 47 16.52 3.53 -42.75
C LEU A 47 18.06 3.62 -42.59
N CYS A 48 18.70 2.48 -42.37
CA CYS A 48 20.15 2.35 -42.27
C CYS A 48 20.59 1.14 -43.10
N ASN A 49 21.02 1.38 -44.33
CA ASN A 49 21.61 0.34 -45.16
C ASN A 49 23.02 0.00 -44.66
N ASP A 50 23.58 -1.11 -45.14
CA ASP A 50 24.93 -1.53 -44.74
C ASP A 50 26.01 -0.49 -45.10
N SER A 51 25.80 0.30 -46.15
CA SER A 51 26.65 1.44 -46.54
C SER A 51 26.56 2.64 -45.58
N ASP A 52 25.46 2.75 -44.85
CA ASP A 52 25.14 3.88 -43.97
C ASP A 52 25.62 3.66 -42.54
N ILE A 53 26.35 2.56 -42.33
CA ILE A 53 26.78 2.07 -41.04
C ILE A 53 28.32 2.05 -41.00
N THR A 54 28.87 2.79 -40.05
CA THR A 54 30.31 2.79 -39.76
C THR A 54 30.56 2.07 -38.44
N ILE A 55 31.43 1.07 -38.45
CA ILE A 55 31.93 0.45 -37.21
C ILE A 55 33.25 1.13 -36.85
N ARG A 56 33.35 1.61 -35.61
CA ARG A 56 34.53 2.32 -35.12
C ARG A 56 35.05 1.70 -33.84
N GLU A 57 36.36 1.49 -33.80
CA GLU A 57 37.11 1.19 -32.60
C GLU A 57 37.56 2.51 -31.96
N LEU A 58 37.22 2.70 -30.69
CA LEU A 58 37.43 3.93 -29.93
C LEU A 58 38.83 4.02 -29.31
N GLU A 59 39.49 2.86 -29.13
CA GLU A 59 40.86 2.78 -28.61
C GLU A 59 41.89 3.18 -29.68
N ILE A 60 41.51 3.18 -30.96
CA ILE A 60 42.39 3.52 -32.09
C ILE A 60 42.03 4.91 -32.62
N LEU A 61 42.97 5.84 -32.52
CA LEU A 61 42.85 7.18 -33.10
C LEU A 61 42.99 7.12 -34.63
N PRO A 62 42.18 7.88 -35.39
CA PRO A 62 42.35 7.97 -36.83
C PRO A 62 43.68 8.64 -37.16
N ASN A 63 44.43 8.07 -38.10
CA ASN A 63 45.65 8.70 -38.59
C ASN A 63 45.29 9.79 -39.61
N ILE A 64 45.70 11.03 -39.30
CA ILE A 64 45.46 12.21 -40.13
C ILE A 64 46.72 12.73 -40.83
N VAL A 65 47.84 12.00 -40.74
CA VAL A 65 49.10 12.36 -41.42
C VAL A 65 48.91 12.27 -42.94
N GLY A 66 49.28 13.34 -43.65
CA GLY A 66 49.18 13.43 -45.11
C GLY A 66 47.89 14.06 -45.63
N TYR A 67 46.90 14.33 -44.77
CA TYR A 67 45.73 15.13 -45.11
C TYR A 67 46.08 16.62 -45.13
N ASN A 68 45.42 17.39 -45.99
CA ASN A 68 45.63 18.83 -46.03
C ASN A 68 44.88 19.52 -44.85
N PRO A 69 45.27 20.76 -44.48
CA PRO A 69 44.67 21.44 -43.32
C PRO A 69 43.13 21.56 -43.37
N THR A 70 42.55 21.71 -44.55
CA THR A 70 41.10 21.83 -44.72
C THR A 70 40.39 20.52 -44.36
N GLU A 71 40.90 19.38 -44.83
CA GLU A 71 40.35 18.05 -44.52
C GLU A 71 40.42 17.74 -43.02
N ILE A 72 41.52 18.12 -42.38
CA ILE A 72 41.71 17.95 -40.93
C ILE A 72 40.67 18.77 -40.17
N LEU A 73 40.49 20.04 -40.53
CA LEU A 73 39.52 20.92 -39.87
C LEU A 73 38.08 20.43 -40.07
N ASP A 74 37.72 19.95 -41.26
CA ASP A 74 36.41 19.37 -41.53
C ASP A 74 36.16 18.10 -40.72
N ALA A 75 37.16 17.21 -40.63
CA ALA A 75 37.08 16.01 -39.79
C ALA A 75 36.87 16.36 -38.31
N CYS A 76 37.62 17.35 -37.79
CA CYS A 76 37.45 17.85 -36.44
C CYS A 76 36.05 18.45 -36.22
N ARG A 77 35.56 19.28 -37.15
CA ARG A 77 34.22 19.88 -37.08
C ARG A 77 33.12 18.81 -37.05
N ASN A 78 33.22 17.79 -37.89
CA ASN A 78 32.26 16.68 -37.93
C ASN A 78 32.29 15.87 -36.63
N ALA A 79 33.47 15.60 -36.09
CA ALA A 79 33.62 14.89 -34.81
C ALA A 79 33.02 15.68 -33.64
N ILE A 80 33.24 17.00 -33.58
CA ILE A 80 32.65 17.87 -32.55
C ILE A 80 31.13 17.91 -32.69
N SER A 81 30.61 18.11 -33.90
CA SER A 81 29.17 18.16 -34.17
C SER A 81 28.48 16.84 -33.78
N PHE A 82 29.14 15.70 -34.04
CA PHE A 82 28.67 14.40 -33.59
C PHE A 82 28.55 14.31 -32.07
N TRP A 83 29.58 14.75 -31.33
CA TRP A 83 29.58 14.73 -29.87
C TRP A 83 28.56 15.69 -29.27
N GLU A 84 28.40 16.88 -29.85
CA GLU A 84 27.36 17.83 -29.48
C GLU A 84 25.97 17.20 -29.64
N TYR A 85 25.72 16.56 -30.78
CA TYR A 85 24.48 15.81 -31.01
C TYR A 85 24.28 14.73 -29.94
N GLN A 86 25.30 13.92 -29.61
CA GLN A 86 25.17 12.92 -28.55
C GLN A 86 24.81 13.55 -27.20
N ASN A 87 25.44 14.67 -26.84
CA ASN A 87 25.19 15.33 -25.56
C ASN A 87 23.77 15.91 -25.48
N ILE A 88 23.27 16.50 -26.56
CA ILE A 88 21.89 17.00 -26.64
C ILE A 88 20.90 15.84 -26.48
N GLN A 89 21.13 14.72 -27.18
CA GLN A 89 20.28 13.53 -27.04
C GLN A 89 20.31 12.96 -25.62
N GLU A 90 21.49 12.86 -25.00
CA GLU A 90 21.63 12.41 -23.61
C GLU A 90 20.88 13.32 -22.64
N SER A 91 20.99 14.64 -22.81
CA SER A 91 20.28 15.61 -21.97
C SER A 91 18.77 15.48 -22.13
N ALA A 92 18.27 15.35 -23.36
CA ALA A 92 16.85 15.17 -23.62
C ALA A 92 16.30 13.87 -22.98
N ILE A 93 17.03 12.76 -23.10
CA ILE A 93 16.67 11.49 -22.46
C ILE A 93 16.66 11.64 -20.93
N PHE A 94 17.69 12.26 -20.37
CA PHE A 94 17.80 12.47 -18.93
C PHE A 94 16.63 13.32 -18.40
N ASN A 95 16.29 14.40 -19.09
CA ASN A 95 15.17 15.27 -18.72
C ASN A 95 13.84 14.51 -18.77
N ALA A 96 13.60 13.71 -19.82
CA ALA A 96 12.38 12.91 -19.93
C ALA A 96 12.26 11.86 -18.81
N ILE A 97 13.37 11.22 -18.41
CA ILE A 97 13.39 10.29 -17.28
C ILE A 97 13.07 11.00 -15.97
N ASN A 98 13.66 12.17 -15.74
CA ASN A 98 13.39 12.96 -14.54
C ASN A 98 11.94 13.42 -14.47
N GLU A 99 11.39 13.93 -15.58
CA GLU A 99 9.99 14.35 -15.63
C GLU A 99 9.03 13.19 -15.32
N GLN A 100 9.33 12.00 -15.83
CA GLN A 100 8.57 10.79 -15.52
C GLN A 100 8.69 10.41 -14.03
N ALA A 101 9.89 10.50 -13.46
CA ALA A 101 10.13 10.24 -12.04
C ALA A 101 9.37 11.25 -11.15
N ASP A 102 9.41 12.53 -11.49
CA ASP A 102 8.71 13.60 -10.78
C ASP A 102 7.19 13.40 -10.82
N LYS A 103 6.64 13.03 -11.98
CA LYS A 103 5.22 12.65 -12.12
C LYS A 103 4.86 11.49 -11.19
N SER A 104 5.65 10.43 -11.19
CA SER A 104 5.43 9.27 -10.32
C SER A 104 5.52 9.63 -8.83
N LEU A 105 6.51 10.45 -8.44
CA LEU A 105 6.63 10.93 -7.06
C LEU A 105 5.43 11.76 -6.63
N ASN A 106 4.95 12.65 -7.49
CA ASN A 106 3.77 13.46 -7.20
C ASN A 106 2.53 12.58 -7.01
N THR A 107 2.27 11.63 -7.90
CA THR A 107 1.15 10.69 -7.76
C THR A 107 1.24 9.91 -6.45
N LEU A 108 2.40 9.34 -6.12
CA LEU A 108 2.59 8.58 -4.89
C LEU A 108 2.39 9.46 -3.64
N ASN A 109 2.84 10.72 -3.68
CA ASN A 109 2.61 11.67 -2.59
C ASN A 109 1.12 11.97 -2.39
N TYR A 110 0.35 12.09 -3.47
CA TYR A 110 -1.11 12.27 -3.37
C TYR A 110 -1.79 11.03 -2.80
N GLU A 111 -1.44 9.83 -3.27
CA GLU A 111 -1.95 8.56 -2.75
C GLU A 111 -1.64 8.40 -1.26
N MET A 112 -0.39 8.68 -0.86
CA MET A 112 0.03 8.60 0.54
C MET A 112 -0.76 9.57 1.43
N LYS A 113 -0.98 10.82 0.99
CA LYS A 113 -1.81 11.79 1.73
C LYS A 113 -3.25 11.32 1.86
N SER A 114 -3.82 10.77 0.79
CA SER A 114 -5.18 10.22 0.78
C SER A 114 -5.33 9.05 1.75
N ILE A 115 -4.40 8.08 1.70
CA ILE A 115 -4.37 6.93 2.60
C ILE A 115 -4.25 7.39 4.06
N LYS A 116 -3.36 8.35 4.35
CA LYS A 116 -3.22 8.91 5.70
C LYS A 116 -4.53 9.52 6.21
N ALA A 117 -5.21 10.32 5.37
CA ALA A 117 -6.48 10.94 5.73
C ALA A 117 -7.58 9.90 5.99
N ASN A 118 -7.65 8.84 5.17
CA ASN A 118 -8.60 7.75 5.38
C ASN A 118 -8.36 7.02 6.70
N TYR A 119 -7.09 6.73 7.05
CA TYR A 119 -6.77 6.13 8.34
C TYR A 119 -7.08 7.05 9.52
N GLU A 120 -6.86 8.37 9.39
CA GLU A 120 -7.23 9.33 10.42
C GLU A 120 -8.76 9.31 10.68
N LEU A 121 -9.57 9.27 9.62
CA LEU A 121 -11.03 9.14 9.73
C LEU A 121 -11.46 7.79 10.33
N GLU A 122 -10.80 6.71 9.95
CA GLU A 122 -11.09 5.37 10.50
C GLU A 122 -10.76 5.30 12.00
N ILE A 123 -9.63 5.85 12.42
CA ILE A 123 -9.25 5.96 13.83
C ILE A 123 -10.31 6.75 14.62
N GLU A 124 -10.79 7.85 14.08
CA GLU A 124 -11.85 8.65 14.73
C GLU A 124 -13.16 7.88 14.84
N SER A 125 -13.58 7.19 13.78
CA SER A 125 -14.76 6.33 13.77
C SER A 125 -14.68 5.20 14.81
N LEU A 126 -13.52 4.55 14.91
CA LEU A 126 -13.26 3.48 15.88
C LEU A 126 -13.29 4.03 17.31
N LYS A 127 -12.70 5.20 17.57
CA LYS A 127 -12.78 5.87 18.89
C LYS A 127 -14.22 6.18 19.29
N ASN A 128 -15.03 6.70 18.36
CA ASN A 128 -16.44 6.99 18.63
C ASN A 128 -17.24 5.71 18.91
N THR A 129 -16.94 4.63 18.21
CA THR A 129 -17.57 3.32 18.44
C THR A 129 -17.17 2.75 19.80
N LEU A 130 -15.90 2.89 20.19
CA LEU A 130 -15.39 2.45 21.49
C LEU A 130 -16.12 3.17 22.64
N ASP A 131 -16.19 4.51 22.61
CA ASP A 131 -16.90 5.30 23.62
C ASP A 131 -18.38 4.91 23.71
N ARG A 132 -19.04 4.67 22.57
CA ARG A 132 -20.44 4.20 22.55
C ARG A 132 -20.60 2.85 23.24
N VAL A 133 -19.71 1.89 22.96
CA VAL A 133 -19.74 0.55 23.56
C VAL A 133 -19.42 0.62 25.04
N GLU A 134 -18.44 1.41 25.46
CA GLU A 134 -18.10 1.62 26.88
C GLU A 134 -19.29 2.17 27.67
N ARG A 135 -19.98 3.19 27.15
CA ARG A 135 -21.20 3.73 27.77
C ARG A 135 -22.37 2.74 27.79
N SER A 136 -22.46 1.84 26.81
CA SER A 136 -23.48 0.79 26.80
C SER A 136 -23.17 -0.28 27.86
N LEU A 137 -21.90 -0.67 27.97
CA LEU A 137 -21.44 -1.64 28.96
C LEU A 137 -21.68 -1.14 30.39
N GLU A 138 -21.39 0.14 30.65
CA GLU A 138 -21.62 0.72 31.97
C GLU A 138 -23.10 0.76 32.34
N ARG A 139 -23.98 1.06 31.37
CA ARG A 139 -25.43 0.99 31.57
C ARG A 139 -25.91 -0.42 31.90
N GLU A 140 -25.42 -1.43 31.19
CA GLU A 140 -25.76 -2.83 31.47
C GLU A 140 -25.26 -3.28 32.84
N ARG A 141 -24.06 -2.85 33.25
CA ARG A 141 -23.54 -3.12 34.60
C ARG A 141 -24.43 -2.53 35.68
N GLN A 142 -24.84 -1.27 35.52
CA GLN A 142 -25.74 -0.60 36.45
C GLN A 142 -27.11 -1.30 36.52
N ASN A 143 -27.68 -1.64 35.37
CA ASN A 143 -28.95 -2.37 35.29
C ASN A 143 -28.86 -3.76 35.97
N ASN A 144 -27.77 -4.49 35.73
CA ASN A 144 -27.55 -5.80 36.36
C ASN A 144 -27.42 -5.68 37.88
N TYR A 145 -26.74 -4.64 38.37
CA TYR A 145 -26.64 -4.34 39.80
C TYR A 145 -28.02 -4.07 40.43
N GLU A 146 -28.83 -3.23 39.79
CA GLU A 146 -30.20 -2.93 40.24
C GLU A 146 -31.10 -4.17 40.25
N LEU A 147 -31.03 -5.00 39.22
CA LEU A 147 -31.73 -6.29 39.12
C LEU A 147 -31.33 -7.24 40.25
N ASN A 148 -30.05 -7.31 40.61
CA ASN A 148 -29.59 -8.14 41.73
C ASN A 148 -30.15 -7.66 43.07
N ILE A 149 -30.20 -6.34 43.31
CA ILE A 149 -30.82 -5.79 44.52
C ILE A 149 -32.31 -6.16 44.59
N GLN A 150 -33.03 -5.97 43.49
CA GLN A 150 -34.46 -6.32 43.43
C GLN A 150 -34.68 -7.82 43.65
N LEU A 151 -33.82 -8.67 43.10
CA LEU A 151 -33.87 -10.11 43.30
C LEU A 151 -33.67 -10.48 44.78
N ASP A 152 -32.69 -9.89 45.45
CA ASP A 152 -32.43 -10.09 46.87
C ASP A 152 -33.63 -9.66 47.73
N GLU A 153 -34.25 -8.53 47.41
CA GLU A 153 -35.47 -8.08 48.08
C GLU A 153 -36.63 -9.06 47.88
N LYS A 154 -36.81 -9.57 46.66
CA LYS A 154 -37.83 -10.57 46.34
C LYS A 154 -37.59 -11.89 47.06
N ILE A 155 -36.34 -12.34 47.16
CA ILE A 155 -35.96 -13.53 47.93
C ILE A 155 -36.35 -13.35 49.41
N LYS A 156 -36.00 -12.20 50.02
CA LYS A 156 -36.38 -11.89 51.41
C LYS A 156 -37.90 -11.86 51.61
N GLN A 157 -38.65 -11.25 50.69
CA GLN A 157 -40.12 -11.24 50.73
C GLN A 157 -40.70 -12.65 50.63
N TYR A 158 -40.18 -13.46 49.71
CA TYR A 158 -40.60 -14.84 49.51
C TYR A 158 -40.34 -15.72 50.74
N GLN A 159 -39.15 -15.60 51.35
CA GLN A 159 -38.82 -16.29 52.60
C GLN A 159 -39.79 -15.92 53.75
N LYS A 160 -40.14 -14.64 53.90
CA LYS A 160 -41.14 -14.19 54.88
C LYS A 160 -42.52 -14.82 54.62
N LEU A 161 -42.93 -14.91 53.36
CA LEU A 161 -44.20 -15.53 52.97
C LEU A 161 -44.21 -17.03 53.30
N ILE A 162 -43.13 -17.74 53.02
CA ILE A 162 -42.99 -19.17 53.39
C ILE A 162 -43.19 -19.33 54.91
N LEU A 163 -42.42 -18.59 55.71
CA LEU A 163 -42.49 -18.67 57.18
C LEU A 163 -43.90 -18.37 57.71
N ASN A 164 -44.57 -17.36 57.15
CA ASN A 164 -45.94 -17.01 57.54
C ASN A 164 -46.96 -18.09 57.12
N SER A 165 -46.77 -18.71 55.96
CA SER A 165 -47.62 -19.82 55.50
C SER A 165 -47.46 -21.06 56.39
N GLU A 166 -46.24 -21.36 56.83
CA GLU A 166 -45.94 -22.46 57.75
C GLU A 166 -46.55 -22.21 59.13
N LYS A 167 -46.40 -20.99 59.66
CA LYS A 167 -47.06 -20.57 60.91
C LYS A 167 -48.58 -20.68 60.83
N SER A 168 -49.19 -20.25 59.72
CA SER A 168 -50.64 -20.36 59.52
C SER A 168 -51.10 -21.81 59.46
N LYS A 169 -50.35 -22.70 58.79
CA LYS A 169 -50.63 -24.15 58.77
C LYS A 169 -50.51 -24.77 60.16
N TYR A 170 -49.49 -24.38 60.94
CA TYR A 170 -49.32 -24.86 62.31
C TYR A 170 -50.45 -24.38 63.23
N ASN A 171 -50.82 -23.11 63.16
CA ASN A 171 -51.93 -22.54 63.93
C ASN A 171 -53.28 -23.16 63.56
N ASN A 172 -53.55 -23.40 62.28
CA ASN A 172 -54.77 -24.12 61.86
C ASN A 172 -54.80 -25.54 62.42
N ARG A 173 -53.69 -26.29 62.36
CA ARG A 173 -53.59 -27.64 62.96
C ARG A 173 -53.80 -27.62 64.47
N LEU A 174 -53.28 -26.61 65.17
CA LEU A 174 -53.53 -26.41 66.60
C LEU A 174 -55.00 -26.10 66.88
N GLY A 175 -55.61 -25.23 66.08
CA GLY A 175 -57.04 -24.93 66.12
C GLY A 175 -57.91 -26.18 65.95
N ASP A 176 -57.58 -27.02 64.98
CA ASP A 176 -58.25 -28.30 64.71
C ASP A 176 -58.09 -29.27 65.89
N ILE A 177 -56.89 -29.37 66.50
CA ILE A 177 -56.64 -30.21 67.69
C ILE A 177 -57.39 -29.68 68.92
N THR A 178 -57.45 -28.36 69.12
CA THR A 178 -58.23 -27.77 70.22
C THR A 178 -59.72 -27.96 70.04
N ASN A 179 -60.25 -27.86 68.81
CA ASN A 179 -61.65 -28.15 68.51
C ASN A 179 -61.98 -29.64 68.68
N MET A 180 -61.07 -30.54 68.29
CA MET A 180 -61.22 -31.98 68.57
C MET A 180 -61.22 -32.30 70.06
N LYS A 181 -60.35 -31.65 70.86
CA LYS A 181 -60.34 -31.81 72.33
C LYS A 181 -61.56 -31.21 73.02
N TYR A 182 -62.14 -30.14 72.47
CA TYR A 182 -63.40 -29.56 72.96
C TYR A 182 -64.57 -30.52 72.69
N ASN A 183 -64.72 -31.00 71.44
CA ASN A 183 -65.78 -31.96 71.09
C ASN A 183 -65.66 -33.29 71.87
N ALA A 184 -64.44 -33.81 72.09
CA ALA A 184 -64.23 -35.03 72.89
C ALA A 184 -64.50 -34.87 74.40
N LYS A 185 -64.52 -33.63 74.91
CA LYS A 185 -64.95 -33.32 76.30
C LYS A 185 -66.45 -33.20 76.43
N ASP A 186 -67.16 -32.83 75.37
CA ASP A 186 -68.62 -32.77 75.34
C ASP A 186 -69.26 -34.16 75.13
N GLU A 187 -68.56 -35.11 74.47
CA GLU A 187 -69.03 -36.50 74.33
C GLU A 187 -68.86 -37.37 75.60
N ASN A 188 -68.01 -37.00 76.56
CA ASN A 188 -67.81 -37.74 77.82
C ASN A 188 -68.75 -37.28 78.96
N LYS A 189 -69.86 -36.61 78.64
CA LYS A 189 -70.84 -36.07 79.59
C LYS A 189 -72.25 -36.64 79.46
N LEU A 190 -72.41 -37.77 78.78
CA LEU A 190 -73.66 -38.53 78.68
C LEU A 190 -73.45 -39.97 79.17
#